data_AF-A0A392UJV0-F1
#
_entry.id   AF-A0A392UJV0-F1
#
_cell.length_a   1.000
_cell.length_b   1.000
_cell.length_c   1.000
_cell.angle_alpha   90.00
_cell.angle_beta   90.00
_cell.angle_gamma   90.00
#
_symmetry.space_group_name_H-M   'P 1'
#
loop_
_entity.id
_entity.type
_entity.pdbx_description
1 polymer ?
#
loop_
_entity_poly.entity_id
_entity_poly.type
_entity_poly.pdbx_seq_one_letter_code
_entity_poly.pdbx_strand_id
1 'polypeptide(L)' 'MLFKVDFEKAYDSVDWGYLDAVMGRTGFPTLWRKWITECVSTTTTSILVNGSPTDEFSLQRGLRQGD' A
#
# COMPACT_ATOMS: atom_id res chain seq x y z
N MET A 1 31.95 10.40 7.47
CA MET A 1 30.60 10.67 8.01
C MET A 1 29.66 9.65 7.38
N LEU A 2 28.97 8.83 8.17
CA LEU A 2 28.02 7.83 7.66
C LEU A 2 26.60 8.31 8.01
N PHE A 3 25.71 8.38 7.03
CA PHE A 3 24.32 8.81 7.23
C PHE A 3 23.39 7.62 6.98
N LYS A 4 22.58 7.28 7.98
CA LYS A 4 21.57 6.24 7.88
C LYS A 4 20.19 6.91 7.88
N VAL A 5 19.37 6.55 6.91
CA VAL A 5 17.97 6.96 6.80
C VAL A 5 17.11 5.72 6.86
N ASP A 6 16.08 5.75 7.69
CA ASP A 6 15.06 4.72 7.79
C ASP A 6 13.69 5.36 7.50
N PHE A 7 12.80 4.60 6.88
CA PHE A 7 11.43 5.04 6.62
C PHE A 7 10.51 4.50 7.72
N GLU A 8 9.79 5.39 8.39
CA GLU A 8 8.74 4.98 9.32
C GLU A 8 7.60 4.32 8.54
N LYS A 9 7.21 3.10 8.94
CA LYS A 9 6.07 2.37 8.38
C LYS A 9 6.06 2.36 6.84
N ALA A 10 7.18 1.98 6.25
CA ALA A 10 7.41 2.07 4.81
C ALA A 10 6.24 1.50 3.98
N TYR A 11 5.72 0.34 4.35
CA TYR A 11 4.61 -0.30 3.65
C TYR A 11 3.28 0.43 3.83
N ASP A 12 2.96 0.91 5.04
CA ASP A 12 1.70 1.65 5.30
C ASP A 12 1.68 3.02 4.59
N SER A 13 2.85 3.56 4.27
CA SER A 13 3.02 4.91 3.72
C SER A 13 2.98 5.00 2.20
N VAL A 14 2.95 3.88 1.48
CA VAL A 14 3.01 3.85 0.01
C VAL A 14 1.77 4.51 -0.62
N ASP A 15 1.99 5.57 -1.38
CA ASP A 15 0.95 6.17 -2.22
C ASP A 15 0.73 5.34 -3.49
N TRP A 16 -0.51 4.93 -3.75
CA TRP A 16 -0.84 4.06 -4.88
C TRP A 16 -0.76 4.78 -6.23
N GLY A 17 -1.04 6.08 -6.28
CA GLY A 17 -0.88 6.87 -7.49
C GLY A 17 0.58 6.98 -7.90
N TYR A 18 1.47 7.18 -6.92
CA TYR A 18 2.91 7.16 -7.12
C TYR A 18 3.40 5.77 -7.54
N LEU A 19 2.91 4.71 -6.90
CA LEU A 19 3.22 3.32 -7.29
C LEU A 19 2.86 3.06 -8.76
N ASP A 20 1.65 3.43 -9.20
CA ASP A 20 1.22 3.29 -10.60
C ASP A 20 2.08 4.12 -11.57
N ALA A 21 2.42 5.36 -11.19
CA ALA A 21 3.30 6.20 -11.98
C ALA A 21 4.70 5.59 -12.14
N VAL A 22 5.28 5.01 -11.08
CA VAL A 22 6.58 4.33 -11.13
C VAL A 22 6.50 3.09 -12.00
N MET A 23 5.47 2.24 -11.84
CA MET A 23 5.27 1.05 -12.68
C MET A 23 5.13 1.42 -14.16
N GLY A 24 4.43 2.50 -14.48
CA GLY A 24 4.34 3.02 -15.84
C GLY A 24 5.70 3.45 -16.41
N ARG A 25 6.53 4.11 -15.60
CA ARG A 25 7.87 4.55 -16.00
C ARG A 25 8.87 3.40 -16.16
N THR A 26 8.72 2.33 -15.38
CA THR A 26 9.58 1.14 -15.46
C THR A 26 9.12 0.13 -16.53
N GLY A 27 8.06 0.45 -17.28
CA GLY A 27 7.63 -0.31 -18.45
C GLY A 27 6.64 -1.43 -18.16
N PHE A 28 5.98 -1.44 -17.00
CA PHE A 28 4.95 -2.44 -16.72
C PHE A 28 3.76 -2.27 -17.68
N PRO A 29 3.25 -3.38 -18.27
CA PRO A 29 2.08 -3.33 -19.13
C PRO A 29 0.85 -2.76 -18.40
N THR A 30 -0.01 -2.05 -19.14
CA THR A 30 -1.23 -1.46 -18.60
C THR A 30 -2.13 -2.49 -17.90
N LEU A 31 -2.19 -3.72 -18.41
CA LEU A 31 -2.99 -4.79 -17.80
C LEU A 31 -2.47 -5.17 -16.40
N TRP A 32 -1.15 -5.29 -16.25
CA TRP A 32 -0.51 -5.58 -14.98
C TRP A 32 -0.73 -4.47 -13.96
N ARG A 33 -0.57 -3.22 -14.39
CA ARG A 33 -0.84 -2.04 -13.55
C ARG A 33 -2.28 -1.99 -13.06
N LYS A 34 -3.25 -2.32 -13.92
CA LYS A 34 -4.66 -2.43 -13.54
C LYS A 34 -4.88 -3.50 -12.47
N TRP A 35 -4.34 -4.70 -12.66
CA TRP A 35 -4.46 -5.75 -11.65
C TRP A 35 -3.89 -5.34 -10.30
N ILE A 36 -2.70 -4.74 -10.27
CA ILE A 36 -2.09 -4.25 -9.02
C ILE A 36 -2.95 -3.16 -8.38
N THR A 37 -3.48 -2.23 -9.17
CA THR A 37 -4.36 -1.16 -8.68
C THR A 37 -5.62 -1.72 -8.03
N GLU A 38 -6.26 -2.71 -8.66
CA GLU A 38 -7.44 -3.39 -8.08
C GLU A 38 -7.08 -4.12 -6.78
N CYS A 39 -5.94 -4.84 -6.74
CA CYS A 39 -5.50 -5.54 -5.53
C CYS A 39 -5.30 -4.61 -4.34
N VAL A 40 -4.66 -3.45 -4.55
CA VAL A 40 -4.37 -2.53 -3.44
C VAL A 40 -5.60 -1.73 -3.03
N SER A 41 -6.43 -1.28 -3.98
CA SER A 41 -7.56 -0.38 -3.71
C SER A 41 -8.80 -1.05 -3.14
N THR A 42 -8.97 -2.35 -3.36
CA THR A 42 -10.13 -3.11 -2.85
C THR A 42 -9.92 -3.64 -1.43
N THR A 43 -8.75 -3.41 -0.83
CA THR A 43 -8.43 -3.90 0.51
C THR A 43 -9.18 -3.11 1.59
N THR A 44 -9.94 -3.81 2.44
CA THR A 44 -10.51 -3.27 3.68
C THR A 44 -9.72 -3.74 4.90
N THR A 45 -9.76 -2.97 5.97
CA THR A 45 -9.15 -3.33 7.25
C THR A 45 -10.02 -2.86 8.42
N SER A 46 -9.77 -3.41 9.61
CA SER A 46 -10.35 -2.97 10.87
C SER A 46 -9.27 -2.85 11.93
N ILE A 47 -9.51 -2.02 12.95
CA ILE A 47 -8.57 -1.82 14.05
C ILE A 47 -9.09 -2.63 15.24
N LEU A 48 -8.20 -3.38 15.91
CA LEU A 48 -8.55 -4.04 17.17
C LEU A 48 -8.45 -3.02 18.32
N VAL A 49 -9.55 -2.76 19.00
CA VAL A 49 -9.62 -1.95 20.22
C VAL A 49 -9.96 -2.88 21.38
N ASN A 50 -9.02 -3.02 22.33
CA ASN A 50 -9.14 -3.96 23.46
C ASN A 50 -9.45 -5.42 23.02
N GLY A 51 -8.89 -5.84 21.89
CA GLY A 51 -9.08 -7.18 21.33
C GLY A 51 -10.40 -7.37 20.56
N SER A 52 -11.24 -6.34 20.46
CA SER A 52 -12.45 -6.36 19.64
C SER A 52 -12.26 -5.54 18.36
N PRO A 53 -12.64 -6.05 17.18
CA PRO A 53 -12.52 -5.31 15.92
C PRO A 53 -13.51 -4.15 15.87
N THR A 54 -13.06 -3.03 15.31
CA THR A 54 -13.94 -1.94 14.86
C THR A 54 -14.66 -2.33 13.57
N ASP A 55 -15.55 -1.45 13.12
CA ASP A 55 -16.07 -1.49 11.74
C ASP A 55 -14.92 -1.47 10.74
N GLU A 56 -15.14 -2.16 9.61
CA GLU A 56 -14.20 -2.16 8.49
C GLU A 56 -14.22 -0.82 7.75
N PHE A 57 -13.05 -0.44 7.24
CA PHE A 57 -12.88 0.71 6.38
C PHE A 57 -11.94 0.39 5.23
N SER A 58 -12.13 1.07 4.10
CA SER A 58 -11.24 0.97 2.95
C SER A 58 -9.91 1.66 3.21
N LEU A 59 -8.82 1.02 2.82
CA LEU A 59 -7.51 1.67 2.81
C LEU A 59 -7.45 2.71 1.68
N GLN A 60 -6.66 3.77 1.88
CA GLN A 60 -6.41 4.80 0.86
C GLN A 60 -4.95 4.83 0.39
N ARG A 61 -4.08 4.13 1.12
CA ARG A 61 -2.65 4.01 0.87
C ARG A 61 -2.13 2.79 1.61
N GLY A 62 -0.89 2.46 1.29
CA GLY A 62 -0.13 1.42 1.95
C GLY A 62 -0.29 0.05 1.31
N LEU A 63 0.56 -0.87 1.71
CA LEU A 63 0.60 -2.25 1.21
C LEU A 63 0.47 -3.20 2.39
N ARG A 64 -0.23 -4.31 2.18
CA ARG A 64 -0.35 -5.33 3.20
C ARG A 64 1.01 -5.99 3.44
N GLN A 65 1.46 -6.00 4.68
CA GLN A 65 2.71 -6.63 5.07
C GLN A 65 2.46 -8.10 5.42
N GLY A 66 3.17 -9.03 4.77
CA GLY A 66 3.09 -10.46 5.06
C GLY A 66 2.27 -11.31 4.08
N ASP A 67 2.03 -10.83 2.85
CA ASP A 67 1.79 -11.71 1.68
C ASP A 67 3.12 -12.24 1.12
#